data_AF-A0A379A9I7-F1
#
_entry.id   AF-A0A379A9I7-F1
#
_cell.length_a   1.000
_cell.length_b   1.000
_cell.length_c   1.000
_cell.angle_alpha   90.00
_cell.angle_beta   90.00
_cell.angle_gamma   90.00
#
_symmetry.space_group_name_H-M   'P 1'
#
loop_
_entity.id
_entity.type
_entity.pdbx_description
1 polymer ?
#
loop_
_entity_poly.entity_id
_entity_poly.type
_entity_poly.pdbx_seq_one_letter_code
_entity_poly.pdbx_strand_id
1 'polypeptide(L)'
;MPSQQIEWDQALIEKYNYAGPRYTSYPTALEFSEQYAENDFQRAVARYPDRPLSLYVHIPFCHRLCYFCGCNKIVTRQRHKADRYLDVLEQEIIQRAPLFRQRQVTQLHWGGGHANLPRQCADFPAGGFTEAVFQRGR
;
A
#
# COMPACT_ATOMS: atom_id res chain seq x y z
N MET A 1 -24.03 31.20 -4.24
CA MET A 1 -22.75 31.13 -4.97
C MET A 1 -21.66 30.97 -3.92
N PRO A 2 -20.96 29.83 -3.85
CA PRO A 2 -19.91 29.65 -2.84
C PRO A 2 -18.77 30.62 -3.12
N SER A 3 -18.48 31.47 -2.15
CA SER A 3 -17.35 32.39 -2.11
C SER A 3 -16.05 31.60 -2.16
N GLN A 4 -15.20 31.92 -3.13
CA GLN A 4 -13.88 31.31 -3.26
C GLN A 4 -13.04 31.69 -2.03
N GLN A 5 -12.78 30.69 -1.18
CA GLN A 5 -12.10 30.85 0.12
C GLN A 5 -10.57 30.96 -0.01
N ILE A 6 -10.05 30.90 -1.25
CA ILE A 6 -8.61 30.95 -1.55
C ILE A 6 -8.36 32.24 -2.33
N GLU A 7 -7.55 33.13 -1.76
CA GLU A 7 -7.03 34.31 -2.44
C GLU A 7 -5.77 33.92 -3.22
N TRP A 8 -5.74 34.23 -4.51
CA TRP A 8 -4.58 33.97 -5.36
C TRP A 8 -3.53 35.07 -5.18
N ASP A 9 -2.38 34.74 -4.62
CA ASP A 9 -1.22 35.64 -4.52
C ASP A 9 -0.04 35.08 -5.32
N GLN A 10 0.21 35.68 -6.48
CA GLN A 10 1.29 35.28 -7.39
C GLN A 10 2.67 35.40 -6.74
N ALA A 11 2.91 36.46 -5.97
CA ALA A 11 4.20 36.72 -5.36
C ALA A 11 4.52 35.69 -4.27
N LEU A 12 3.53 35.27 -3.49
CA LEU A 12 3.69 34.20 -2.51
C LEU A 12 3.92 32.83 -3.15
N ILE A 13 3.19 32.52 -4.23
CA ILE A 13 3.38 31.27 -4.97
C ILE A 13 4.81 31.20 -5.52
N GLU A 14 5.28 32.24 -6.19
CA GLU A 14 6.64 32.31 -6.73
C GLU A 14 7.71 32.24 -5.63
N LYS A 15 7.47 32.89 -4.48
CA LYS A 15 8.36 32.85 -3.32
C LYS A 15 8.51 31.47 -2.69
N TYR A 16 7.50 30.59 -2.77
CA TYR A 16 7.55 29.25 -2.15
C TYR A 16 7.56 28.10 -3.15
N ASN A 17 7.71 28.38 -4.45
CA ASN A 17 7.79 27.38 -5.52
C ASN A 17 9.19 26.72 -5.59
N TYR A 18 9.58 26.05 -4.51
CA TYR A 18 10.81 25.26 -4.43
C TYR A 18 10.50 23.80 -4.14
N ALA A 19 11.44 22.90 -4.46
CA ALA A 19 11.32 21.48 -4.17
C ALA A 19 11.38 21.25 -2.64
N GLY A 20 10.21 21.11 -2.02
CA GLY A 20 10.07 20.77 -0.60
C GLY A 20 10.03 19.25 -0.35
N PRO A 21 10.25 18.82 0.90
CA PRO A 21 10.05 17.43 1.29
C PRO A 21 8.58 17.02 1.10
N ARG A 22 8.36 15.82 0.57
CA ARG A 22 7.02 15.25 0.47
C ARG A 22 6.59 14.73 1.84
N TYR A 23 5.74 15.48 2.53
CA TYR A 23 5.16 15.06 3.82
C TYR A 23 4.08 14.00 3.60
N THR A 24 4.50 12.77 3.28
CA THR A 24 3.61 11.61 3.14
C THR A 24 3.31 10.95 4.49
N SER A 25 4.18 11.16 5.48
CA SER A 25 4.03 10.71 6.86
C SER A 25 4.88 11.56 7.80
N TYR A 26 4.59 11.51 9.09
CA TYR A 26 5.45 12.06 10.14
C TYR A 26 5.63 11.01 11.25
N PRO A 27 6.87 10.61 11.59
CA PRO A 27 8.13 10.97 10.93
C PRO A 27 8.22 10.55 9.46
N THR A 28 9.14 11.16 8.71
CA THR A 28 9.33 10.84 7.28
C THR A 28 10.06 9.51 7.13
N ALA A 29 10.04 8.91 5.93
CA ALA A 29 10.74 7.65 5.65
C ALA A 29 12.26 7.72 5.84
N LEU A 30 12.85 8.92 5.88
CA LEU A 30 14.27 9.12 6.18
C LEU A 30 14.63 8.70 7.62
N GLU A 31 13.64 8.69 8.51
CA GLU A 31 13.79 8.29 9.91
C GLU A 31 13.58 6.78 10.12
N PHE A 32 13.37 6.00 9.04
CA PHE A 32 13.25 4.55 9.15
C PHE A 32 14.63 3.94 9.41
N SER A 33 14.67 2.96 10.31
CA SER A 33 15.90 2.30 10.75
C SER A 33 15.80 0.79 10.59
N GLU A 34 16.88 0.17 10.10
CA GLU A 34 17.02 -1.29 10.00
C GLU A 34 17.09 -1.98 11.38
N GLN A 35 17.22 -1.20 12.46
CA GLN A 35 17.17 -1.71 13.84
C GLN A 35 15.74 -2.10 14.27
N TYR A 36 14.71 -1.64 13.54
CA TYR A 36 13.33 -2.02 13.82
C TYR A 36 13.10 -3.50 13.50
N ALA A 37 12.86 -4.30 14.53
CA ALA A 37 12.82 -5.75 14.42
C ALA A 37 11.39 -6.32 14.49
N GLU A 38 11.27 -7.62 14.23
CA GLU A 38 9.99 -8.34 14.31
C GLU A 38 9.31 -8.21 15.69
N ASN A 39 10.08 -8.14 16.77
CA ASN A 39 9.52 -7.94 18.11
C ASN A 39 8.88 -6.54 18.27
N ASP A 40 9.43 -5.50 17.63
CA ASP A 40 8.84 -4.16 17.61
C ASP A 40 7.51 -4.17 16.85
N PHE A 41 7.47 -4.89 15.73
CA PHE A 41 6.25 -5.08 14.94
C PHE A 41 5.16 -5.76 15.76
N GLN A 42 5.46 -6.88 16.42
CA GLN A 42 4.49 -7.59 17.26
C GLN A 42 3.96 -6.71 18.41
N ARG A 43 4.84 -5.94 19.05
CA ARG A 43 4.41 -4.94 20.06
C ARG A 43 3.49 -3.87 19.47
N ALA A 44 3.75 -3.41 18.24
CA ALA A 44 2.90 -2.44 17.57
C ALA A 44 1.52 -3.03 17.22
N VAL A 45 1.46 -4.29 16.78
CA VAL A 45 0.20 -5.00 16.53
C VAL A 45 -0.60 -5.19 17.82
N ALA A 46 0.04 -5.55 18.93
CA ALA A 46 -0.65 -5.75 20.21
C ALA A 46 -1.17 -4.44 20.85
N ARG A 47 -0.67 -3.27 20.44
CA ARG A 47 -0.95 -1.98 21.10
C ARG A 47 -2.41 -1.53 21.04
N TYR A 48 -3.10 -1.81 19.94
CA TYR A 48 -4.48 -1.36 19.72
C TYR A 48 -5.33 -2.50 19.12
N PRO A 49 -5.69 -3.52 19.91
CA PRO A 49 -6.34 -4.73 19.40
C PRO A 49 -7.68 -4.44 18.72
N ASP A 50 -8.45 -3.47 19.21
CA ASP A 50 -9.80 -3.16 18.71
C ASP A 50 -9.82 -2.15 17.55
N ARG A 51 -8.65 -1.61 17.15
CA ARG A 51 -8.60 -0.60 16.07
C ARG A 51 -8.91 -1.26 14.72
N PRO A 52 -9.87 -0.71 13.93
CA PRO A 52 -10.16 -1.22 12.60
C PRO A 52 -8.91 -1.28 11.71
N LEU A 53 -8.86 -2.28 10.83
CA LEU A 53 -7.72 -2.54 9.97
C LEU A 53 -7.94 -1.93 8.58
N SER A 54 -6.95 -1.18 8.10
CA SER A 54 -6.85 -0.75 6.70
C SER A 54 -5.68 -1.50 6.06
N LEU A 55 -5.96 -2.19 4.95
CA LEU A 55 -4.98 -2.98 4.22
C LEU A 55 -4.52 -2.25 2.96
N TYR A 56 -3.22 -2.25 2.73
CA TYR A 56 -2.59 -1.76 1.51
C TYR A 56 -1.76 -2.87 0.89
N VAL A 57 -2.05 -3.21 -0.36
CA VAL A 57 -1.29 -4.18 -1.15
C VAL A 57 -0.60 -3.46 -2.30
N HIS A 58 0.72 -3.60 -2.40
CA HIS A 58 1.50 -2.96 -3.45
C HIS A 58 1.77 -3.93 -4.60
N ILE A 59 1.29 -3.65 -5.81
CA ILE A 59 1.57 -4.45 -7.01
C ILE A 59 2.55 -3.67 -7.88
N PRO A 60 3.85 -4.02 -7.96
CA PRO A 60 4.84 -3.14 -8.58
C PRO A 60 4.86 -3.20 -10.11
N PHE A 61 3.98 -3.94 -10.80
CA PHE A 61 4.19 -4.22 -12.23
C PHE A 61 3.55 -3.18 -13.17
N CYS A 62 4.32 -2.73 -14.16
CA CYS A 62 3.85 -1.85 -15.24
C CYS A 62 4.13 -2.46 -16.62
N HIS A 63 3.19 -2.33 -17.56
CA HIS A 63 3.43 -2.79 -18.94
C HIS A 63 4.31 -1.83 -19.75
N ARG A 64 4.26 -0.53 -19.42
CA ARG A 64 4.96 0.54 -20.13
C ARG A 64 5.71 1.44 -19.16
N LEU A 65 6.82 1.99 -19.64
CA LEU A 65 7.60 3.00 -18.93
C LEU A 65 6.95 4.37 -19.13
N CYS A 66 6.52 4.99 -18.02
CA CYS A 66 6.14 6.40 -17.97
C CYS A 66 7.32 7.20 -17.41
N TYR A 67 7.91 8.08 -18.22
CA TYR A 67 9.10 8.88 -17.86
C TYR A 67 8.86 9.85 -16.70
N PHE A 68 7.63 10.32 -16.50
CA PHE A 68 7.26 11.22 -15.42
C PHE A 68 6.98 10.52 -14.08
N CYS A 69 6.90 9.19 -14.06
CA CYS A 69 6.39 8.45 -12.90
C CYS A 69 7.54 7.94 -12.01
N GLY A 70 7.63 8.50 -10.81
CA GLY A 70 8.57 8.12 -9.74
C GLY A 70 7.99 7.16 -8.69
N CYS A 71 6.94 6.40 -9.02
CA CYS A 71 6.42 5.36 -8.12
C CYS A 71 7.40 4.18 -8.02
N ASN A 72 7.38 3.44 -6.90
CA ASN A 72 8.02 2.14 -6.84
C ASN A 72 7.30 1.20 -7.83
N LYS A 73 8.02 0.79 -8.88
CA LYS A 73 7.49 -0.04 -9.96
C LYS A 73 8.61 -0.78 -10.70
N ILE A 74 8.22 -1.86 -11.34
CA ILE A 74 9.00 -2.72 -12.21
C ILE A 74 8.29 -2.76 -13.56
N VAL A 75 8.92 -2.21 -14.59
CA VAL A 75 8.39 -2.28 -15.96
C VAL A 75 8.76 -3.62 -16.56
N THR A 76 7.77 -4.45 -16.87
CA THR A 76 7.99 -5.78 -17.43
C THR A 76 6.82 -6.21 -18.32
N ARG A 77 7.14 -6.94 -19.40
CA ARG A 77 6.14 -7.61 -20.25
C ARG A 77 5.96 -9.08 -19.89
N GLN A 78 6.81 -9.60 -19.00
CA GLN A 78 6.82 -11.00 -18.56
C GLN A 78 5.79 -11.22 -17.46
N ARG A 79 4.65 -11.82 -17.81
CA ARG A 79 3.54 -12.08 -16.88
C ARG A 79 3.91 -13.03 -15.75
N HIS A 80 4.76 -14.03 -16.01
CA HIS A 80 5.19 -15.01 -15.00
C HIS A 80 5.88 -14.38 -13.77
N LYS A 81 6.40 -13.15 -13.87
CA LYS A 81 6.97 -12.43 -12.72
C LYS A 81 5.88 -11.95 -11.76
N ALA A 82 4.72 -11.59 -12.29
CA ALA A 82 3.56 -11.24 -11.49
C ALA A 82 3.00 -12.47 -10.77
N ASP A 83 2.94 -13.61 -11.45
CA ASP A 83 2.48 -14.87 -10.84
C ASP A 83 3.36 -15.25 -9.64
N ARG A 84 4.71 -15.25 -9.82
CA ARG A 84 5.64 -15.50 -8.70
C ARG A 84 5.51 -14.49 -7.55
N TYR A 85 5.19 -13.24 -7.87
CA TYR A 85 4.98 -12.22 -6.84
C TYR A 85 3.72 -12.50 -6.03
N LEU A 86 2.65 -12.93 -6.68
CA LEU A 86 1.43 -13.36 -6.01
C LEU A 86 1.66 -14.58 -5.12
N ASP A 87 2.48 -15.55 -5.56
CA ASP A 87 2.83 -16.72 -4.74
C ASP A 87 3.52 -16.31 -3.42
N VAL A 88 4.48 -15.37 -3.49
CA VAL A 88 5.18 -14.86 -2.30
C VAL A 88 4.26 -14.00 -1.45
N LEU A 89 3.40 -13.19 -2.07
CA LEU A 89 2.42 -12.37 -1.36
C LEU A 89 1.43 -13.26 -0.59
N GLU A 90 0.97 -14.36 -1.17
CA GLU A 90 0.12 -15.34 -0.49
C GLU A 90 0.82 -15.93 0.75
N GLN A 91 2.09 -16.30 0.62
CA GLN A 91 2.88 -16.79 1.76
C GLN A 91 3.01 -15.74 2.88
N GLU A 92 3.25 -14.48 2.53
CA GLU A 92 3.30 -13.38 3.49
C GLU A 92 1.96 -13.21 4.21
N ILE A 93 0.85 -13.23 3.48
CA ILE A 93 -0.49 -13.09 4.07
C ILE A 93 -0.78 -14.25 5.02
N ILE A 94 -0.47 -15.50 4.64
CA ILE A 94 -0.66 -16.67 5.49
C ILE A 94 0.13 -16.51 6.81
N GLN A 95 1.35 -15.97 6.75
CA GLN A 95 2.19 -15.76 7.93
C GLN A 95 1.71 -14.58 8.80
N ARG A 96 1.21 -13.49 8.19
CA ARG A 96 0.86 -12.25 8.89
C ARG A 96 -0.59 -12.19 9.37
N ALA A 97 -1.53 -12.79 8.62
CA ALA A 97 -2.96 -12.74 8.93
C ALA A 97 -3.35 -13.25 10.34
N PRO A 98 -2.70 -14.31 10.90
CA PRO A 98 -3.01 -14.76 12.25
C PRO A 98 -2.87 -13.67 13.34
N LEU A 99 -1.95 -12.71 13.14
CA LEU A 99 -1.73 -11.60 14.08
C LEU A 99 -2.89 -10.60 14.13
N PHE A 100 -3.76 -10.61 13.12
CA PHE A 100 -4.86 -9.65 12.97
C PHE A 100 -6.25 -10.29 13.00
N ARG A 101 -6.36 -11.56 13.40
CA ARG A 101 -7.59 -12.36 13.33
C ARG A 101 -8.80 -11.73 14.04
N GLN A 102 -8.56 -10.93 15.08
CA GLN A 102 -9.60 -10.28 15.88
C GLN A 102 -10.02 -8.91 15.33
N ARG A 103 -9.39 -8.42 14.25
CA ARG A 103 -9.66 -7.09 13.71
C ARG A 103 -10.59 -7.13 12.51
N GLN A 104 -11.51 -6.17 12.46
CA GLN A 104 -12.34 -5.94 11.30
C GLN A 104 -11.58 -5.13 10.24
N VAL A 105 -11.55 -5.64 9.01
CA VAL A 105 -11.04 -4.89 7.85
C VAL A 105 -12.10 -3.89 7.40
N THR A 106 -11.74 -2.61 7.34
CA THR A 106 -12.63 -1.52 6.93
C THR A 106 -12.24 -0.90 5.59
N GLN A 107 -10.98 -1.05 5.19
CA GLN A 107 -10.46 -0.52 3.94
C GLN A 107 -9.47 -1.50 3.33
N LEU A 108 -9.53 -1.66 2.01
CA LEU A 108 -8.55 -2.40 1.21
C LEU A 108 -8.18 -1.55 0.00
N HIS A 109 -6.90 -1.27 -0.19
CA HIS A 109 -6.39 -0.52 -1.32
C HIS A 109 -5.27 -1.28 -2.03
N TRP A 110 -5.38 -1.34 -3.35
CA TRP A 110 -4.37 -1.92 -4.23
C TRP A 110 -3.63 -0.78 -4.92
N GLY A 111 -2.37 -0.58 -4.56
CA GLY A 111 -1.52 0.48 -5.12
C GLY A 111 -0.39 -0.08 -6.00
N GLY A 112 0.39 0.81 -6.62
CA GLY A 112 1.57 0.46 -7.40
C GLY A 112 1.41 0.71 -8.90
N GLY A 113 1.87 -0.25 -9.71
CA GLY A 113 1.90 -0.17 -11.16
C GLY A 113 0.57 -0.52 -11.83
N HIS A 114 0.16 0.28 -12.83
CA HIS A 114 -1.00 0.04 -13.69
C HIS A 114 -0.73 -1.07 -14.73
N ALA A 115 -0.49 -2.30 -14.29
CA ALA A 115 -0.71 -3.47 -15.12
C ALA A 115 -1.96 -4.16 -14.57
N ASN A 116 -3.01 -4.24 -15.40
CA ASN A 116 -4.24 -4.99 -15.13
C ASN A 116 -3.99 -6.11 -14.13
N LEU A 117 -4.57 -5.93 -12.95
CA LEU A 117 -4.65 -6.90 -11.90
C LEU A 117 -4.93 -8.28 -12.54
N PRO A 118 -4.12 -9.32 -12.28
CA PRO A 118 -4.44 -10.66 -12.76
C PRO A 118 -5.88 -10.98 -12.38
N ARG A 119 -6.68 -11.55 -13.30
CA ARG A 119 -8.13 -11.81 -13.07
C ARG A 119 -8.40 -12.43 -11.68
N GLN A 120 -7.45 -13.24 -11.21
CA GLN A 120 -7.46 -13.87 -9.90
C GLN A 120 -7.58 -12.92 -8.71
N CYS A 121 -7.10 -11.66 -8.76
CA CYS A 121 -7.29 -10.72 -7.66
C CYS A 121 -8.54 -9.83 -7.83
N ALA A 122 -9.18 -9.81 -9.00
CA ALA A 122 -10.44 -9.10 -9.21
C ALA A 122 -11.64 -9.82 -8.55
N ASP A 123 -11.48 -11.13 -8.29
CA ASP A 123 -12.51 -11.98 -7.67
C ASP A 123 -12.50 -11.94 -6.13
N PHE A 124 -11.64 -11.11 -5.50
CA PHE A 124 -11.55 -11.00 -4.05
C PHE A 124 -12.26 -9.74 -3.53
N PRO A 125 -13.56 -9.81 -3.16
CA PRO A 125 -14.20 -8.72 -2.45
C PRO A 125 -13.50 -8.50 -1.10
N ALA A 126 -13.54 -7.26 -0.60
CA ALA A 126 -12.88 -6.85 0.64
C ALA A 126 -13.22 -7.70 1.88
N GLY A 127 -14.35 -8.42 1.87
CA GLY A 127 -14.73 -9.39 2.92
C GLY A 127 -14.23 -10.83 2.70
N GLY A 128 -13.87 -11.21 1.48
CA GLY A 128 -13.46 -12.57 1.12
C GLY A 128 -11.96 -12.83 1.15
N PHE A 129 -11.12 -11.79 1.26
CA PHE A 129 -9.66 -11.94 1.24
C PHE A 129 -9.11 -12.69 2.45
N THR A 130 -9.63 -12.40 3.64
CA THR A 130 -9.31 -13.17 4.84
C THR A 130 -9.83 -14.60 4.74
N GLU A 131 -11.02 -14.81 4.18
CA GLU A 131 -11.67 -16.11 4.17
C GLU A 131 -11.08 -17.06 3.11
N ALA A 132 -10.78 -16.55 1.91
CA ALA A 132 -10.21 -17.35 0.83
C ALA A 132 -8.71 -17.69 1.03
N VAL A 133 -7.93 -16.83 1.70
CA VAL A 133 -6.55 -17.19 2.10
C VAL A 133 -6.55 -18.23 3.22
N PHE A 134 -7.49 -18.16 4.18
CA PHE A 134 -7.63 -19.18 5.22
C PHE A 134 -8.25 -20.50 4.72
N GLN A 135 -9.00 -20.51 3.62
CA GLN A 135 -9.63 -21.73 3.08
C GLN A 135 -8.76 -22.50 2.08
N ARG A 136 -7.82 -21.86 1.37
CA ARG A 136 -6.86 -22.56 0.48
C ARG A 136 -5.67 -23.20 1.20
N GLY A 137 -5.42 -22.83 2.46
CA GLY A 137 -4.38 -23.43 3.30
C GLY A 137 -4.78 -24.73 4.00
N ARG A 138 -5.82 -25.44 3.52
CA ARG A 138 -6.21 -26.78 3.97
C ARG A 138 -6.08 -27.79 2.85
#